data_AF-A0A482UTH4-F1
#
_entry.id   AF-A0A482UTH4-F1
#
_cell.length_a   1.000
_cell.length_b   1.000
_cell.length_c   1.000
_cell.angle_alpha   90.00
_cell.angle_beta   90.00
_cell.angle_gamma   90.00
#
_symmetry.space_group_name_H-M   'P 1'
#
loop_
_entity.id
_entity.type
_entity.pdbx_description
1 polymer ?
#
loop_
_entity_poly.entity_id
_entity_poly.type
_entity_poly.pdbx_seq_one_letter_code
_entity_poly.pdbx_strand_id
1 'polypeptide(L)'
;MDPKKRLEKVKKKLRGEMEQNAVICLQEVSATWAGPLHSLFSESNYHFVTALYGNKFNGYMGVGVAVPREKYTVLDVDITKVADTKRMARTPKPTYFMSLILRVKSFFLSILQMLKLYEPPFDMWNNVLYRHNQMICARLQQKETGKKFVVGTYHMPCMFNYPSVMNTHCALSAQHIARYAGEDPYIYTGKT
;
A
#
# COMPACT_ATOMS: atom_id res chain seq x y z
N MET A 1 -5.89 -9.18 22.64
CA MET A 1 -4.51 -8.99 23.17
C MET A 1 -4.15 -7.52 23.09
N ASP A 2 -3.62 -6.94 24.16
CA ASP A 2 -3.27 -5.51 24.25
C ASP A 2 -2.29 -5.06 23.14
N PRO A 3 -2.57 -3.97 22.39
CA PRO A 3 -1.71 -3.49 21.30
C PRO A 3 -0.26 -3.21 21.71
N LYS A 4 -0.01 -2.71 22.93
CA LYS A 4 1.36 -2.44 23.40
C LYS A 4 2.12 -3.75 23.63
N LYS A 5 1.51 -4.73 24.30
CA LYS A 5 2.08 -6.08 24.45
C LYS A 5 2.36 -6.75 23.10
N ARG A 6 1.51 -6.54 22.09
CA ARG A 6 1.75 -7.06 20.72
C ARG A 6 2.97 -6.42 20.08
N LEU A 7 3.08 -5.08 20.16
CA LEU A 7 4.20 -4.35 19.59
C LEU A 7 5.53 -4.82 20.17
N GLU A 8 5.62 -5.02 21.49
CA GLU A 8 6.87 -5.52 22.11
C GLU A 8 7.25 -6.93 21.63
N LYS A 9 6.27 -7.82 21.41
CA LYS A 9 6.54 -9.13 20.78
C LYS A 9 7.03 -8.97 19.34
N VAL A 10 6.46 -8.03 18.58
CA VAL A 10 6.89 -7.73 17.20
C VAL A 10 8.32 -7.20 17.22
N LYS A 11 8.65 -6.21 18.06
CA LYS A 11 10.01 -5.68 18.19
C LYS A 11 11.02 -6.78 18.53
N LYS A 12 10.67 -7.73 19.41
CA LYS A 12 11.55 -8.86 19.74
C LYS A 12 11.84 -9.73 18.50
N LYS A 13 10.82 -10.03 17.67
CA LYS A 13 11.02 -10.77 16.43
C LYS A 13 11.87 -9.99 15.44
N LEU A 14 11.58 -8.71 15.26
CA LEU A 14 12.33 -7.83 14.35
C LEU A 14 13.81 -7.78 14.72
N ARG A 15 14.16 -7.71 16.02
CA ARG A 15 15.56 -7.74 16.46
C ARG A 15 16.31 -8.99 15.98
N GLY A 16 15.68 -10.17 16.04
CA GLY A 16 16.31 -11.41 15.55
C GLY A 16 16.56 -11.41 14.03
N GLU A 17 15.68 -10.77 13.25
CA GLU A 17 15.92 -10.57 11.81
C GLU A 17 16.98 -9.49 11.56
N MET A 18 17.02 -8.47 12.42
CA MET A 18 17.98 -7.37 12.32
C MET A 18 19.42 -7.81 12.59
N GLU A 19 19.61 -8.74 13.53
CA GLU A 19 20.89 -9.41 13.81
C GLU A 19 21.46 -10.12 12.59
N GLN A 20 20.60 -10.57 11.67
CA GLN A 20 20.98 -11.22 10.42
C GLN A 20 21.20 -10.22 9.26
N ASN A 21 21.11 -8.92 9.52
CA ASN A 21 21.18 -7.88 8.49
C ASN A 21 20.16 -8.10 7.34
N ALA A 22 18.95 -8.53 7.70
CA ALA A 22 17.86 -8.76 6.74
C ALA A 22 17.24 -7.44 6.25
N VAL A 23 16.81 -7.39 4.99
CA VAL A 23 15.86 -6.35 4.53
C VAL A 23 14.46 -6.80 4.96
N ILE A 24 13.77 -5.96 5.73
CA ILE A 24 12.51 -6.35 6.38
C ILE A 24 11.34 -5.60 5.75
N CYS A 25 10.36 -6.34 5.25
CA CYS A 25 9.13 -5.82 4.68
C CYS A 25 7.95 -6.07 5.62
N LEU A 26 7.23 -5.01 5.99
CA LEU A 26 6.12 -5.04 6.93
C LEU A 26 4.82 -4.64 6.25
N GLN A 27 3.72 -5.28 6.66
CA GLN A 27 2.35 -4.92 6.30
C GLN A 27 1.54 -4.65 7.56
N GLU A 28 0.40 -3.98 7.39
CA GLU A 28 -0.50 -3.58 8.48
C GLU A 28 0.19 -2.73 9.57
N VAL A 29 1.15 -1.89 9.17
CA VAL A 29 1.82 -0.95 10.06
C VAL A 29 0.88 0.22 10.32
N SER A 30 0.41 0.37 11.55
CA SER A 30 -0.41 1.52 11.94
C SER A 30 0.45 2.76 12.24
N ALA A 31 -0.15 3.95 12.19
CA ALA A 31 0.52 5.19 12.59
C ALA A 31 1.04 5.15 14.04
N THR A 32 0.33 4.46 14.94
CA THR A 32 0.76 4.32 16.34
C THR A 32 1.94 3.37 16.51
N TRP A 33 2.16 2.43 15.58
CA TRP A 33 3.31 1.54 15.57
C TRP A 33 4.48 2.13 14.78
N ALA A 34 4.20 2.95 13.77
CA ALA A 34 5.22 3.57 12.93
C ALA A 34 6.27 4.35 13.75
N GLY A 35 5.86 5.20 14.68
CA GLY A 35 6.78 5.97 15.54
C GLY A 35 7.77 5.09 16.31
N PRO A 36 7.30 4.15 17.17
CA PRO A 36 8.18 3.23 17.87
C PRO A 36 9.06 2.35 16.97
N LEU A 37 8.58 1.98 15.77
CA LEU A 37 9.37 1.23 14.80
C LEU A 37 10.47 2.09 14.16
N HIS A 38 10.20 3.36 13.85
CA HIS A 38 11.23 4.30 13.42
C HIS A 38 12.35 4.43 14.45
N SER A 39 12.02 4.53 15.74
CA SER A 39 13.03 4.54 16.82
C SER A 39 13.85 3.24 16.85
N LEU A 40 13.19 2.07 16.87
CA LEU A 40 13.87 0.77 16.90
C LEU A 40 14.84 0.58 15.74
N PHE A 41 14.39 0.85 14.51
CA PHE A 41 15.24 0.67 13.33
C PHE A 41 16.38 1.68 13.31
N SER A 42 16.12 2.93 13.69
CA SER A 42 17.18 3.95 13.79
C SER A 42 18.26 3.57 14.79
N GLU A 43 17.88 3.07 15.97
CA GLU A 43 18.81 2.62 17.02
C GLU A 43 19.74 1.49 16.54
N SER A 44 19.29 0.69 15.56
CA SER A 44 20.05 -0.45 15.04
C SER A 44 20.70 -0.17 13.68
N ASN A 45 20.83 1.09 13.28
CA ASN A 45 21.42 1.51 12.00
C ASN A 45 20.65 1.00 10.75
N TYR A 46 19.32 0.97 10.83
CA TYR A 46 18.43 0.70 9.70
C TYR A 46 17.82 1.99 9.15
N HIS A 47 17.63 2.04 7.83
CA HIS A 47 16.77 3.02 7.19
C HIS A 47 15.35 2.44 7.08
N PHE A 48 14.37 3.12 7.67
CA PHE A 48 12.97 2.66 7.65
C PHE A 48 12.08 3.65 6.90
N VAL A 49 11.33 3.14 5.92
CA VAL A 49 10.37 3.86 5.09
C VAL A 49 8.97 3.34 5.39
N THR A 50 7.98 4.23 5.50
CA THR A 50 6.56 3.87 5.67
C THR A 50 5.69 4.52 4.61
N ALA A 51 4.61 3.84 4.22
CA ALA A 51 3.59 4.31 3.30
C ALA A 51 2.21 4.04 3.92
N LEU A 52 1.71 5.02 4.66
CA LEU A 52 0.48 4.96 5.43
C LEU A 52 -0.66 5.60 4.64
N TYR A 53 -1.74 4.86 4.40
CA TYR A 53 -2.83 5.31 3.50
C TYR A 53 -4.23 5.04 4.02
N GLY A 54 -4.36 4.37 5.16
CA GLY A 54 -5.64 4.08 5.77
C GLY A 54 -6.36 5.32 6.29
N ASN A 55 -7.27 5.08 7.22
CA ASN A 55 -8.16 6.08 7.79
C ASN A 55 -8.24 5.87 9.31
N LYS A 56 -8.79 6.84 10.04
CA LYS A 56 -8.79 6.83 11.52
C LYS A 56 -9.28 5.51 12.12
N PHE A 57 -10.32 4.89 11.54
CA PHE A 57 -10.89 3.62 11.99
C PHE A 57 -9.89 2.46 11.96
N ASN A 58 -8.95 2.45 11.02
CA ASN A 58 -7.96 1.39 10.86
C ASN A 58 -6.56 1.83 11.33
N GLY A 59 -6.44 2.96 12.02
CA GLY A 59 -5.17 3.48 12.53
C GLY A 59 -4.21 3.97 11.45
N TYR A 60 -4.73 4.34 10.27
CA TYR A 60 -3.93 4.72 9.10
C TYR A 60 -2.93 3.63 8.72
N MET A 61 -3.39 2.38 8.70
CA MET A 61 -2.52 1.24 8.39
C MET A 61 -1.95 1.33 6.97
N GLY A 62 -0.72 0.82 6.84
CA GLY A 62 -0.01 0.76 5.58
C GLY A 62 1.11 -0.27 5.59
N VAL A 63 2.15 0.00 4.82
CA VAL A 63 3.32 -0.87 4.67
C VAL A 63 4.60 -0.16 5.11
N GLY A 64 5.65 -0.93 5.36
CA GLY A 64 6.98 -0.39 5.65
C GLY A 64 8.12 -1.27 5.14
N VAL A 65 9.26 -0.67 4.86
CA VAL A 65 10.50 -1.35 4.43
C VAL A 65 11.65 -0.84 5.29
N ALA A 66 12.34 -1.75 5.99
CA ALA A 66 13.53 -1.46 6.77
C ALA A 66 14.77 -2.10 6.12
N VAL A 67 15.83 -1.32 5.97
CA VAL A 67 17.06 -1.70 5.26
C VAL A 67 18.29 -1.48 6.15
N PRO A 68 19.16 -2.48 6.35
CA PRO A 68 20.39 -2.31 7.12
C PRO A 68 21.36 -1.42 6.36
N ARG A 69 21.71 -0.27 6.95
CA ARG A 69 22.63 0.70 6.33
C ARG A 69 24.06 0.21 6.27
N GLU A 70 24.42 -0.78 7.06
CA GLU A 70 25.76 -1.39 7.01
C GLU A 70 25.98 -2.16 5.70
N LYS A 71 24.98 -2.91 5.23
CA LYS A 71 25.10 -3.78 4.05
C LYS A 71 24.64 -3.12 2.74
N TYR A 72 23.66 -2.21 2.83
CA TYR A 72 23.05 -1.61 1.65
C TYR A 72 23.00 -0.08 1.73
N THR A 73 23.13 0.55 0.57
CA THR A 73 22.78 1.95 0.34
C THR A 73 21.40 2.01 -0.31
N VAL A 74 20.49 2.80 0.25
CA VAL A 74 19.20 3.09 -0.37
C VAL A 74 19.42 4.20 -1.40
N LEU A 75 19.28 3.88 -2.67
CA LEU A 75 19.54 4.82 -3.77
C LEU A 75 18.32 5.69 -4.07
N ASP A 76 17.15 5.07 -4.05
CA ASP A 76 15.88 5.73 -4.35
C ASP A 76 14.72 4.95 -3.71
N VAL A 77 13.60 5.64 -3.47
CA VAL A 77 12.40 5.08 -2.88
C VAL A 77 11.17 5.65 -3.57
N ASP A 78 10.38 4.79 -4.19
CA ASP A 78 9.06 5.11 -4.73
C ASP A 78 7.95 4.70 -3.78
N ILE A 79 7.04 5.62 -3.49
CA ILE A 79 5.81 5.38 -2.73
C ILE A 79 4.63 5.73 -3.62
N THR A 80 3.89 4.72 -4.05
CA THR A 80 2.83 4.89 -5.06
C THR A 80 1.52 4.27 -4.60
N LYS A 81 0.41 5.01 -4.75
CA LYS A 81 -0.93 4.42 -4.70
C LYS A 81 -1.12 3.57 -5.96
N VAL A 82 -1.23 2.25 -5.79
CA VAL A 82 -1.21 1.29 -6.92
C VAL A 82 -2.32 1.56 -7.94
N ALA A 83 -3.49 2.00 -7.48
CA ALA A 83 -4.59 2.38 -8.36
C ALA A 83 -4.24 3.52 -9.34
N ASP A 84 -3.36 4.44 -8.95
CA ASP A 84 -3.00 5.62 -9.77
C ASP A 84 -2.03 5.26 -10.91
N THR A 85 -1.45 4.06 -10.88
CA THR A 85 -0.63 3.53 -11.99
C THR A 85 -1.47 3.22 -13.23
N LYS A 86 -2.79 3.08 -13.07
CA LYS A 86 -3.73 2.87 -14.17
C LYS A 86 -4.28 4.21 -14.66
N ARG A 87 -3.92 4.59 -15.89
CA ARG A 87 -4.57 5.71 -16.58
C ARG A 87 -5.96 5.28 -17.08
N MET A 88 -7.00 5.99 -16.67
CA MET A 88 -8.37 5.86 -17.20
C MET A 88 -8.81 7.16 -17.85
N ALA A 89 -9.57 7.07 -18.94
CA ALA A 89 -10.16 8.24 -19.58
C ALA A 89 -11.10 8.95 -18.59
N ARG A 90 -10.97 10.27 -18.47
CA ARG A 90 -11.86 11.06 -17.61
C ARG A 90 -13.25 11.08 -18.25
N THR A 91 -14.29 10.79 -17.45
CA THR A 91 -15.66 11.04 -17.87
C THR A 91 -15.85 12.55 -18.10
N PRO A 92 -16.50 12.97 -19.20
CA PRO A 92 -16.74 14.38 -19.47
C PRO A 92 -17.55 15.02 -18.32
N LYS A 93 -17.22 16.26 -17.96
CA LYS A 93 -17.98 16.99 -16.93
C LYS A 93 -19.38 17.29 -17.47
N PRO A 94 -20.46 16.97 -16.73
CA PRO A 94 -21.80 17.29 -17.18
C PRO A 94 -22.03 18.80 -17.20
N THR A 95 -22.85 19.28 -18.14
CA THR A 95 -23.35 20.65 -18.18
C THR A 95 -24.19 20.98 -16.95
N TYR A 96 -24.32 22.27 -16.61
CA TYR A 96 -24.97 22.73 -15.36
C TYR A 96 -26.37 22.15 -15.15
N PHE A 97 -27.22 22.16 -16.19
CA PHE A 97 -28.56 21.59 -16.15
C PHE A 97 -28.55 20.07 -15.91
N MET A 98 -27.64 19.35 -16.56
CA MET A 98 -27.46 17.92 -16.34
C MET A 98 -26.98 17.63 -14.91
N SER A 99 -26.14 18.48 -14.33
CA SER A 99 -25.69 18.33 -12.94
C SER A 99 -26.86 18.42 -11.94
N LEU A 100 -27.86 19.26 -12.22
CA LEU A 100 -29.05 19.39 -11.39
C LEU A 100 -29.94 18.14 -11.50
N ILE A 101 -30.17 17.65 -12.72
CA ILE A 101 -30.91 16.39 -12.96
C ILE A 101 -30.21 15.21 -12.26
N LEU A 102 -28.89 15.10 -12.38
CA LEU A 102 -28.11 14.05 -11.73
C LEU A 102 -28.20 14.13 -10.20
N ARG A 103 -28.20 15.35 -9.62
CA ARG A 103 -28.42 15.54 -8.17
C ARG A 103 -29.80 15.06 -7.74
N VAL A 104 -30.86 15.47 -8.44
CA VAL A 104 -32.23 15.03 -8.14
C VAL A 104 -32.33 13.51 -8.25
N LYS A 105 -31.85 12.91 -9.36
CA LYS A 105 -31.81 11.46 -9.53
C LYS A 105 -31.03 10.76 -8.42
N SER A 106 -29.86 11.28 -8.02
CA SER A 106 -29.04 10.69 -6.96
C SER A 106 -29.71 10.72 -5.60
N PHE A 107 -30.51 11.76 -5.32
CA PHE A 107 -31.29 11.87 -4.10
C PHE A 107 -32.40 10.82 -4.07
N PHE A 108 -33.16 10.69 -5.15
CA PHE A 108 -34.19 9.65 -5.29
C PHE A 108 -33.61 8.24 -5.20
N LEU A 109 -32.48 7.97 -5.89
CA LEU A 109 -31.81 6.67 -5.81
C LEU A 109 -31.29 6.37 -4.39
N SER A 110 -30.78 7.37 -3.67
CA SER A 110 -30.35 7.23 -2.27
C SER A 110 -31.53 6.83 -1.37
N ILE A 111 -32.72 7.39 -1.59
CA ILE A 111 -33.94 7.03 -0.85
C ILE A 111 -34.33 5.57 -1.16
N LEU A 112 -34.35 5.19 -2.44
CA LEU A 112 -34.67 3.81 -2.84
C LEU A 112 -33.66 2.81 -2.26
N GLN A 113 -32.38 3.17 -2.20
CA GLN A 113 -31.34 2.35 -1.58
C GLN A 113 -31.53 2.21 -0.07
N MET A 114 -31.89 3.30 0.62
CA MET A 114 -32.23 3.27 2.05
C MET A 114 -33.43 2.36 2.34
N LEU A 115 -34.43 2.37 1.45
CA LEU A 115 -35.60 1.49 1.48
C LEU A 115 -35.31 0.06 0.97
N LYS A 116 -34.07 -0.25 0.56
CA LYS A 116 -33.65 -1.54 -0.04
C LYS A 116 -34.44 -1.92 -1.30
N LEU A 117 -35.01 -0.95 -2.00
CA LEU A 117 -35.74 -1.15 -3.26
C LEU A 117 -34.81 -1.06 -4.49
N TYR A 118 -33.56 -0.67 -4.29
CA TYR A 118 -32.55 -0.54 -5.34
C TYR A 118 -31.16 -0.84 -4.81
N GLU A 119 -30.44 -1.74 -5.47
CA GLU A 119 -29.00 -1.94 -5.28
C GLU A 119 -28.27 -1.56 -6.56
N PRO A 120 -27.31 -0.61 -6.52
CA PRO A 120 -26.54 -0.26 -7.70
C PRO A 120 -25.70 -1.46 -8.15
N PRO A 121 -25.53 -1.66 -9.48
CA PRO A 121 -24.68 -2.73 -9.99
C PRO A 121 -23.25 -2.56 -9.51
N PHE A 122 -22.55 -3.68 -9.27
CA PHE A 122 -21.16 -3.66 -8.86
C PHE A 122 -20.28 -3.06 -9.97
N ASP A 123 -19.64 -1.93 -9.66
CA ASP A 123 -18.65 -1.30 -10.54
C ASP A 123 -17.24 -1.72 -10.13
N MET A 124 -16.65 -2.62 -10.90
CA MET A 124 -15.30 -3.14 -10.66
C MET A 124 -14.24 -2.02 -10.68
N TRP A 125 -14.29 -1.13 -11.68
CA TRP A 125 -13.23 -0.13 -11.88
C TRP A 125 -13.26 0.97 -10.84
N ASN A 126 -14.45 1.42 -10.43
CA ASN A 126 -14.57 2.31 -9.29
C ASN A 126 -14.01 1.64 -8.03
N ASN A 127 -14.34 0.36 -7.79
CA ASN A 127 -13.78 -0.36 -6.65
C ASN A 127 -12.26 -0.57 -6.72
N VAL A 128 -11.64 -0.59 -7.91
CA VAL A 128 -10.18 -0.60 -8.05
C VAL A 128 -9.61 0.79 -7.77
N LEU A 129 -10.13 1.83 -8.42
CA LEU A 129 -9.55 3.18 -8.42
C LEU A 129 -9.63 3.91 -7.07
N TYR A 130 -10.72 3.69 -6.32
CA TYR A 130 -10.95 4.33 -5.03
C TYR A 130 -10.20 3.65 -3.87
N ARG A 131 -9.41 2.60 -4.12
CA ARG A 131 -8.58 1.97 -3.08
C ARG A 131 -7.31 2.77 -2.88
N HIS A 132 -7.03 3.09 -1.62
CA HIS A 132 -5.88 3.91 -1.26
C HIS A 132 -4.59 3.10 -1.04
N ASN A 133 -4.61 1.79 -1.27
CA ASN A 133 -3.48 0.91 -1.04
C ASN A 133 -2.19 1.41 -1.71
N GLN A 134 -1.16 1.62 -0.89
CA GLN A 134 0.15 2.07 -1.33
C GLN A 134 1.15 0.92 -1.38
N MET A 135 2.07 1.03 -2.32
CA MET A 135 3.25 0.19 -2.47
C MET A 135 4.49 1.03 -2.16
N ILE A 136 5.49 0.41 -1.53
CA ILE A 136 6.86 0.94 -1.45
C ILE A 136 7.73 0.12 -2.38
N CYS A 137 8.53 0.77 -3.23
CA CYS A 137 9.65 0.15 -3.93
C CYS A 137 10.94 0.87 -3.52
N ALA A 138 11.91 0.16 -2.96
CA ALA A 138 13.21 0.71 -2.58
C ALA A 138 14.29 0.13 -3.50
N ARG A 139 15.02 1.00 -4.21
CA ARG A 139 16.21 0.61 -4.98
C ARG A 139 17.42 0.59 -4.06
N LEU A 140 18.05 -0.57 -3.95
CA LEU A 140 19.15 -0.82 -3.04
C LEU A 140 20.43 -1.12 -3.83
N GLN A 141 21.57 -0.72 -3.28
CA GLN A 141 22.88 -1.15 -3.73
C GLN A 141 23.60 -1.87 -2.59
N GLN A 142 24.04 -3.10 -2.81
CA GLN A 142 24.91 -3.80 -1.87
C GLN A 142 26.29 -3.14 -1.87
N LYS A 143 26.78 -2.76 -0.68
CA LYS A 143 28.04 -2.01 -0.57
C LYS A 143 29.27 -2.83 -0.95
N GLU A 144 29.27 -4.12 -0.61
CA GLU A 144 30.39 -5.03 -0.87
C GLU A 144 30.56 -5.33 -2.37
N THR A 145 29.48 -5.67 -3.07
CA THR A 145 29.53 -6.13 -4.47
C THR A 145 29.20 -5.03 -5.48
N GLY A 146 28.66 -3.89 -5.02
CA GLY A 146 28.14 -2.83 -5.88
C GLY A 146 26.84 -3.19 -6.64
N LYS A 147 26.34 -4.42 -6.50
CA LYS A 147 25.15 -4.90 -7.20
C LYS A 147 23.90 -4.16 -6.74
N LYS A 148 23.01 -3.88 -7.69
CA LYS A 148 21.74 -3.19 -7.46
C LYS A 148 20.58 -4.17 -7.58
N PHE A 149 19.55 -3.93 -6.79
CA PHE A 149 18.28 -4.64 -6.85
C PHE A 149 17.18 -3.80 -6.22
N VAL A 150 15.92 -4.14 -6.52
CA VAL A 150 14.75 -3.48 -5.94
C VAL A 150 14.05 -4.40 -4.96
N VAL A 151 13.58 -3.85 -3.85
CA VAL A 151 12.65 -4.54 -2.95
C VAL A 151 11.34 -3.79 -2.92
N GLY A 152 10.24 -4.47 -3.21
CA GLY A 152 8.91 -3.91 -3.08
C GLY A 152 8.05 -4.63 -2.04
N THR A 153 7.22 -3.87 -1.36
CA THR A 153 6.18 -4.39 -0.46
C THR A 153 4.84 -3.75 -0.79
N TYR A 154 3.80 -4.58 -0.87
CA TYR A 154 2.44 -4.14 -1.11
C TYR A 154 1.45 -4.92 -0.24
N HIS A 155 0.44 -4.22 0.26
CA HIS A 155 -0.67 -4.82 0.98
C HIS A 155 -1.94 -4.64 0.14
N MET A 156 -2.46 -5.73 -0.42
CA MET A 156 -3.65 -5.69 -1.28
C MET A 156 -4.92 -5.28 -0.52
N PRO A 157 -5.96 -4.76 -1.20
CA PRO A 157 -7.26 -4.56 -0.58
C PRO A 157 -7.92 -5.89 -0.21
N CYS A 158 -8.55 -5.94 0.97
CA CYS A 158 -9.30 -7.10 1.44
C CYS A 158 -10.73 -7.06 0.87
N MET A 159 -10.93 -7.71 -0.28
CA MET A 159 -12.21 -7.77 -0.99
C MET A 159 -12.53 -9.18 -1.48
N PHE A 160 -12.60 -10.14 -0.56
CA PHE A 160 -12.78 -11.56 -0.91
C PHE A 160 -14.05 -11.87 -1.70
N ASN A 161 -15.11 -11.06 -1.54
CA ASN A 161 -16.34 -11.19 -2.32
C ASN A 161 -16.18 -10.74 -3.80
N TYR A 162 -15.07 -10.08 -4.13
CA TYR A 162 -14.79 -9.50 -5.44
C TYR A 162 -13.33 -9.75 -5.84
N PRO A 163 -12.95 -11.01 -6.11
CA PRO A 163 -11.56 -11.39 -6.41
C PRO A 163 -11.00 -10.67 -7.65
N SER A 164 -11.85 -10.23 -8.58
CA SER A 164 -11.43 -9.44 -9.74
C SER A 164 -10.74 -8.12 -9.35
N VAL A 165 -11.16 -7.47 -8.26
CA VAL A 165 -10.52 -6.25 -7.77
C VAL A 165 -9.16 -6.57 -7.16
N MET A 166 -9.08 -7.66 -6.38
CA MET A 166 -7.82 -8.11 -5.78
C MET A 166 -6.81 -8.51 -6.86
N ASN A 167 -7.23 -9.26 -7.88
CA ASN A 167 -6.41 -9.65 -9.03
C ASN A 167 -5.92 -8.42 -9.80
N THR A 168 -6.78 -7.42 -9.99
CA THR A 168 -6.39 -6.17 -10.65
C THR A 168 -5.31 -5.44 -9.86
N HIS A 169 -5.46 -5.32 -8.54
CA HIS A 169 -4.44 -4.69 -7.69
C HIS A 169 -3.12 -5.47 -7.68
N CYS A 170 -3.16 -6.80 -7.64
CA CYS A 170 -1.97 -7.66 -7.74
C CYS A 170 -1.24 -7.48 -9.08
N ALA A 171 -1.98 -7.44 -10.19
CA ALA A 171 -1.40 -7.20 -11.51
C ALA A 171 -0.79 -5.79 -11.61
N LEU A 172 -1.48 -4.76 -11.13
CA LEU A 172 -1.00 -3.38 -11.15
C LEU A 172 0.26 -3.21 -10.29
N SER A 173 0.32 -3.79 -9.08
CA SER A 173 1.50 -3.71 -8.24
C SER A 173 2.69 -4.48 -8.80
N ALA A 174 2.47 -5.67 -9.37
CA ALA A 174 3.51 -6.45 -10.04
C ALA A 174 4.07 -5.72 -11.28
N GLN A 175 3.19 -5.12 -12.09
CA GLN A 175 3.61 -4.29 -13.23
C GLN A 175 4.37 -3.05 -12.78
N HIS A 176 3.97 -2.45 -11.66
CA HIS A 176 4.61 -1.26 -11.12
C HIS A 176 6.04 -1.52 -10.66
N ILE A 177 6.29 -2.58 -9.86
CA ILE A 177 7.66 -2.93 -9.46
C ILE A 177 8.52 -3.33 -10.65
N ALA A 178 7.99 -4.11 -11.60
CA ALA A 178 8.74 -4.49 -12.79
C ALA A 178 9.17 -3.25 -13.59
N ARG A 179 8.27 -2.27 -13.77
CA ARG A 179 8.58 -0.99 -14.42
C ARG A 179 9.59 -0.17 -13.61
N TYR A 180 9.37 -0.06 -12.30
CA TYR A 180 10.24 0.71 -11.43
C TYR A 180 11.65 0.12 -11.40
N ALA A 181 11.80 -1.21 -11.37
CA ALA A 181 13.09 -1.88 -11.36
C ALA A 181 13.89 -1.66 -12.65
N GLY A 182 13.20 -1.67 -13.81
CA GLY A 182 13.85 -1.57 -15.11
C GLY A 182 14.62 -2.85 -15.40
N GLU A 183 15.94 -2.74 -15.54
CA GLU A 183 16.82 -3.89 -15.78
C GLU A 183 17.35 -4.54 -14.50
N ASP A 184 17.23 -3.87 -13.35
CA ASP A 184 17.71 -4.40 -12.08
C ASP A 184 16.80 -5.55 -11.60
N PRO A 185 17.35 -6.61 -10.98
CA PRO A 185 16.55 -7.67 -10.38
C PRO A 185 15.69 -7.10 -9.24
N TYR A 186 14.53 -7.70 -8.99
CA TYR A 186 13.65 -7.26 -7.92
C TYR A 186 13.07 -8.41 -7.09
N ILE A 187 12.78 -8.10 -5.82
CA ILE A 187 12.08 -8.97 -4.88
C ILE A 187 10.73 -8.31 -4.59
N TYR A 188 9.64 -9.02 -4.87
CA TYR A 188 8.29 -8.56 -4.60
C TYR A 188 7.70 -9.31 -3.40
N THR A 189 7.41 -8.57 -2.33
CA THR A 189 6.78 -9.09 -1.12
C THR A 189 5.38 -8.50 -0.97
N GLY A 190 4.50 -9.22 -0.30
CA GLY A 190 3.17 -8.71 -0.01
C GLY A 190 2.23 -9.76 0.53
N LYS A 191 1.08 -9.29 1.01
CA LYS A 191 -0.06 -10.14 1.33
C LYS A 191 -0.96 -10.15 0.10
N THR A 192 -1.01 -11.28 -0.59
CA THR A 192 -1.87 -11.58 -1.76
C THR A 192 -2.99 -12.53 -1.41
#